data_AF-A0A497K6Y4-F1
#
_entry.id   AF-A0A497K6Y4-F1
#
_cell.length_a   1.000
_cell.length_b   1.000
_cell.length_c   1.000
_cell.angle_alpha   90.00
_cell.angle_beta   90.00
_cell.angle_gamma   90.00
#
_symmetry.space_group_name_H-M   'P 1'
#
loop_
_entity.id
_entity.type
_entity.pdbx_description
1 polymer ?
#
loop_
_entity_poly.entity_id
_entity_poly.type
_entity_poly.pdbx_seq_one_letter_code
_entity_poly.pdbx_strand_id
1 'polypeptide(L)'
;MGKGVIPEDHPLHLGVLGAFSQDVARRAILRADVVIAVGYDFTELPASYWNGDRRRLVVHIDATVAEIDRCYPVRYEIVGNIGRTLTFMLKHKVTEPSMKRRRRLKEVEELKKAFEEQFYPEDEC
;
A
#
# COMPACT_ATOMS: atom_id res chain seq x y z
N MET A 1 -0.19 7.74 -11.14
CA MET A 1 1.12 7.97 -10.48
C MET A 1 0.89 8.47 -9.08
N GLY A 2 1.45 7.82 -8.07
CA GLY A 2 1.23 8.15 -6.65
C GLY A 2 2.42 8.78 -5.90
N LYS A 3 3.58 8.96 -6.54
CA LYS A 3 4.76 9.52 -5.88
C LYS A 3 4.48 10.97 -5.43
N GLY A 4 4.84 11.28 -4.19
CA GLY A 4 4.64 12.61 -3.59
C GLY A 4 3.26 12.83 -2.94
N VAL A 5 2.34 11.86 -3.01
CA VAL A 5 1.04 11.95 -2.32
C VAL A 5 1.19 11.85 -0.79
N ILE A 6 2.15 11.05 -0.32
CA ILE A 6 2.49 10.89 1.09
C ILE A 6 3.91 11.44 1.31
N PRO A 7 4.13 12.31 2.33
CA PRO A 7 5.47 12.77 2.69
C PRO A 7 6.43 11.61 3.01
N GLU A 8 7.67 11.68 2.52
CA GLU A 8 8.64 10.58 2.68
C GLU A 8 9.08 10.38 4.14
N ASP A 9 9.03 11.45 4.93
CA ASP A 9 9.31 11.50 6.38
C ASP A 9 8.13 10.99 7.23
N HIS A 10 6.97 10.71 6.62
CA HIS A 10 5.83 10.19 7.36
C HIS A 10 6.17 8.80 7.96
N PRO A 11 5.88 8.55 9.25
CA PRO A 11 6.34 7.34 9.93
C PRO A 11 5.75 6.03 9.37
N LEU A 12 4.64 6.10 8.63
CA LEU A 12 4.02 4.96 7.95
C LEU A 12 4.32 4.90 6.44
N HIS A 13 5.15 5.81 5.92
CA HIS A 13 5.56 5.76 4.52
C HIS A 13 6.47 4.55 4.28
N LEU A 14 6.18 3.75 3.25
CA LEU A 14 6.87 2.50 2.92
C LEU A 14 7.67 2.57 1.61
N GLY A 15 7.76 3.74 0.99
CA GLY A 15 8.38 3.91 -0.32
C GLY A 15 7.42 3.59 -1.48
N VAL A 16 8.01 3.48 -2.67
CA VAL A 16 7.30 3.18 -3.92
C VAL A 16 7.29 1.67 -4.13
N LEU A 17 6.15 1.12 -4.52
CA LEU A 17 6.05 -0.29 -4.92
C LEU A 17 6.54 -0.44 -6.36
N GLY A 18 7.67 -1.13 -6.55
CA GLY A 18 8.22 -1.40 -7.88
C GLY A 18 7.89 -2.80 -8.42
N ALA A 19 8.00 -2.97 -9.74
CA ALA A 19 7.74 -4.24 -10.42
C ALA A 19 8.80 -5.31 -10.11
N PHE A 20 10.07 -4.93 -10.07
CA PHE A 20 11.19 -5.87 -9.92
C PHE A 20 11.91 -5.76 -8.58
N SER A 21 11.42 -4.89 -7.70
CA SER A 21 12.09 -4.56 -6.46
C SER A 21 11.50 -5.34 -5.28
N GLN A 22 12.35 -5.90 -4.42
CA GLN A 22 11.93 -6.53 -3.17
C GLN A 22 11.80 -5.51 -2.02
N ASP A 23 11.19 -4.38 -2.35
CA ASP A 23 11.14 -3.20 -1.48
C ASP A 23 10.29 -3.43 -0.23
N VAL A 24 10.48 -2.53 0.73
CA VAL A 24 9.69 -2.42 1.96
C VAL A 24 8.19 -2.47 1.66
N ALA A 25 7.71 -1.72 0.67
CA ALA A 25 6.32 -1.72 0.22
C ALA A 25 5.83 -3.10 -0.23
N ARG A 26 6.66 -3.86 -0.96
CA ARG A 26 6.32 -5.22 -1.41
C ARG A 26 6.22 -6.19 -0.25
N ARG A 27 7.09 -6.10 0.74
CA ARG A 27 7.02 -6.93 1.96
C ARG A 27 5.76 -6.64 2.76
N ALA A 28 5.42 -5.36 2.89
CA ALA A 28 4.21 -4.93 3.58
C ALA A 28 2.94 -5.40 2.86
N ILE A 29 2.84 -5.20 1.54
CA ILE A 29 1.66 -5.61 0.78
C ILE A 29 1.49 -7.12 0.83
N LEU A 30 2.57 -7.91 0.78
CA LEU A 30 2.49 -9.36 0.85
C LEU A 30 1.90 -9.88 2.16
N ARG A 31 2.02 -9.13 3.26
CA ARG A 31 1.45 -9.46 4.57
C ARG A 31 0.02 -8.97 4.77
N ALA A 32 -0.45 -8.08 3.88
CA ALA A 32 -1.79 -7.51 3.98
C ALA A 32 -2.86 -8.57 3.68
N ASP A 33 -3.96 -8.48 4.42
CA ASP A 33 -5.23 -9.15 4.15
C ASP A 33 -6.16 -8.28 3.28
N VAL A 34 -6.06 -6.96 3.44
CA VAL A 34 -6.83 -5.95 2.69
C VAL A 34 -5.90 -4.93 2.04
N VAL A 35 -6.17 -4.62 0.77
CA VAL A 35 -5.52 -3.51 0.04
C VAL A 35 -6.60 -2.52 -0.39
N ILE A 36 -6.44 -1.27 0.04
CA ILE A 36 -7.26 -0.15 -0.45
C ILE A 36 -6.44 0.57 -1.53
N ALA A 37 -6.83 0.35 -2.78
CA ALA A 37 -6.21 0.95 -3.95
C ALA A 37 -6.95 2.25 -4.29
N VAL A 38 -6.21 3.36 -4.32
CA VAL A 38 -6.75 4.71 -4.53
C VAL A 38 -6.11 5.31 -5.78
N GLY A 39 -6.90 5.60 -6.82
CA GLY A 39 -6.39 6.14 -8.08
C GLY A 39 -5.40 5.20 -8.78
N TYR A 40 -5.71 3.91 -8.83
CA TYR A 40 -4.78 2.86 -9.25
C TYR A 40 -5.02 2.46 -10.71
N ASP A 41 -3.97 2.60 -11.52
CA ASP A 41 -3.94 2.25 -12.94
C ASP A 41 -2.96 1.08 -13.18
N PHE A 42 -3.39 0.08 -13.96
CA PHE A 42 -2.59 -1.12 -14.25
C PHE A 42 -1.38 -0.82 -15.14
N THR A 43 -1.42 0.27 -15.90
CA THR A 43 -0.31 0.77 -16.74
C THR A 43 0.92 1.09 -15.89
N GLU A 44 0.73 1.52 -14.65
CA GLU A 44 1.84 1.86 -13.75
C GLU A 44 2.53 0.62 -13.19
N LEU A 45 1.73 -0.31 -12.67
CA LEU A 45 2.19 -1.56 -12.10
C LEU A 45 1.06 -2.59 -12.17
N PRO A 46 1.16 -3.64 -12.99
CA PRO A 46 0.10 -4.65 -13.08
C PRO A 46 -0.12 -5.38 -11.75
N ALA A 47 -1.38 -5.73 -11.46
CA ALA A 47 -1.76 -6.37 -10.19
C ALA A 47 -1.07 -7.71 -9.94
N SER A 48 -0.64 -8.41 -10.99
CA SER A 48 0.12 -9.65 -10.91
C SER A 48 1.44 -9.53 -10.13
N TYR A 49 2.07 -8.35 -10.11
CA TYR A 49 3.35 -8.12 -9.43
C TYR A 49 3.23 -8.11 -7.90
N TRP A 50 2.07 -7.71 -7.38
CA TRP A 50 1.84 -7.58 -5.94
C TRP A 50 0.73 -8.48 -5.38
N ASN A 51 -0.18 -8.97 -6.22
CA ASN A 51 -1.29 -9.84 -5.85
C ASN A 51 -1.43 -11.10 -6.73
N GLY A 52 -0.33 -11.62 -7.28
CA GLY A 52 -0.39 -12.84 -8.10
C GLY A 52 -0.98 -14.07 -7.39
N ASP A 53 -0.89 -14.14 -6.06
CA ASP A 53 -1.50 -15.19 -5.24
C ASP A 53 -3.03 -15.02 -5.04
N ARG A 54 -3.57 -13.84 -5.37
CA ARG A 54 -5.00 -13.45 -5.26
C ARG A 54 -5.57 -13.57 -3.85
N ARG A 55 -4.71 -13.47 -2.82
CA ARG A 55 -5.13 -13.65 -1.42
C ARG A 55 -5.71 -12.39 -0.78
N ARG A 56 -5.35 -11.21 -1.28
CA ARG A 56 -5.78 -9.93 -0.71
C ARG A 56 -7.18 -9.56 -1.16
N LEU A 57 -7.98 -9.09 -0.22
CA LEU A 57 -9.23 -8.40 -0.50
C LEU A 57 -8.91 -7.01 -1.02
N VAL A 58 -9.42 -6.67 -2.21
CA VAL A 58 -9.17 -5.37 -2.83
C VAL A 58 -10.39 -4.46 -2.68
N VAL A 59 -10.16 -3.26 -2.15
CA VAL A 59 -11.11 -2.14 -2.21
C VAL A 59 -10.57 -1.14 -3.23
N HIS A 60 -11.35 -0.85 -4.26
CA HIS A 60 -10.97 0.11 -5.31
C HIS A 60 -11.69 1.44 -5.10
N ILE A 61 -10.94 2.53 -5.08
CA ILE A 61 -11.45 3.90 -4.98
C ILE A 61 -10.86 4.70 -6.12
N ASP A 62 -11.67 5.12 -7.08
CA ASP A 62 -11.20 5.86 -8.24
C ASP A 62 -12.31 6.71 -8.86
N ALA A 63 -11.94 7.59 -9.80
CA ALA A 63 -12.87 8.36 -10.62
C ALA A 63 -13.54 7.51 -11.70
N THR A 64 -12.92 6.38 -12.08
CA THR A 64 -13.40 5.42 -13.07
C THR A 64 -13.66 4.05 -12.44
N VAL A 65 -14.35 3.18 -13.16
CA VAL A 65 -14.51 1.78 -12.76
C VAL A 65 -13.18 1.04 -12.82
N ALA A 66 -13.01 0.03 -11.97
CA ALA A 66 -11.86 -0.86 -11.97
C ALA A 66 -11.80 -1.66 -13.27
N GLU A 67 -10.59 -1.79 -13.79
CA GLU A 67 -10.31 -2.75 -14.86
C GLU A 67 -10.46 -4.19 -14.36
N ILE A 68 -10.96 -5.06 -15.25
CA ILE A 68 -11.16 -6.48 -14.95
C ILE A 68 -9.82 -7.21 -15.11
N ASP A 69 -9.26 -7.68 -14.00
CA ASP A 69 -8.07 -8.54 -14.00
C ASP A 69 -8.16 -9.65 -12.95
N ARG A 70 -7.61 -10.83 -13.30
CA ARG A 70 -7.66 -12.01 -12.44
C ARG A 70 -6.86 -11.83 -11.14
N CYS A 71 -5.80 -11.03 -11.16
CA CYS A 71 -4.97 -10.69 -10.00
C CYS A 71 -5.52 -9.47 -9.25
N TYR A 72 -6.58 -8.82 -9.73
CA TYR A 72 -7.22 -7.69 -9.07
C TYR A 72 -8.70 -7.98 -8.74
N PRO A 73 -8.99 -8.95 -7.84
CA PRO A 73 -10.36 -9.32 -7.48
C PRO A 73 -10.99 -8.26 -6.56
N VAL A 74 -11.51 -7.19 -7.16
CA VAL A 74 -12.21 -6.10 -6.45
C VAL A 74 -13.42 -6.64 -5.72
N ARG A 75 -13.45 -6.44 -4.40
CA ARG A 75 -14.57 -6.82 -3.54
C ARG A 75 -15.53 -5.67 -3.28
N TYR A 76 -14.99 -4.47 -3.13
CA TYR A 76 -15.76 -3.26 -2.94
C TYR A 76 -15.19 -2.18 -3.85
N GLU A 77 -16.08 -1.45 -4.50
CA GLU A 77 -15.73 -0.42 -5.47
C GLU A 77 -16.46 0.87 -5.12
N ILE A 78 -15.72 1.98 -5.13
CA ILE A 78 -16.25 3.33 -4.92
C ILE A 78 -15.81 4.20 -6.09
N VAL A 79 -16.73 4.44 -7.02
CA VAL A 79 -16.49 5.26 -8.21
C VAL A 79 -16.97 6.69 -7.97
N GLY A 80 -16.08 7.66 -8.12
CA GLY A 80 -16.40 9.08 -8.01
C GLY A 80 -15.19 9.94 -7.66
N ASN A 81 -15.44 11.18 -7.21
CA ASN A 81 -14.34 12.07 -6.84
C ASN A 81 -13.57 11.51 -5.61
N ILE A 82 -12.31 11.15 -5.82
CA ILE A 82 -11.43 10.56 -4.79
C ILE A 82 -11.34 11.46 -3.55
N GLY A 83 -11.07 12.76 -3.73
CA GLY A 83 -10.91 13.70 -2.63
C GLY A 83 -12.16 13.80 -1.74
N ARG A 84 -13.35 13.87 -2.36
CA ARG A 84 -14.63 13.87 -1.63
C ARG A 84 -14.87 12.55 -0.91
N THR A 85 -14.52 11.42 -1.53
CA THR A 85 -14.65 10.08 -0.94
C THR A 85 -13.76 9.95 0.31
N LEU A 86 -12.48 10.29 0.20
CA LEU A 86 -11.55 10.25 1.34
C LEU A 86 -12.00 11.20 2.46
N THR A 87 -12.41 12.42 2.11
CA THR A 87 -12.94 13.40 3.08
C THR A 87 -14.19 12.88 3.80
N PHE A 88 -15.07 12.18 3.08
CA PHE A 88 -16.23 11.53 3.68
C PHE A 88 -15.82 10.41 4.63
N MET A 89 -14.90 9.53 4.22
CA MET A 89 -14.41 8.43 5.06
C MET A 89 -13.79 8.93 6.37
N LEU A 90 -13.06 10.05 6.34
CA LEU A 90 -12.45 10.66 7.53
C LEU A 90 -13.48 11.10 8.59
N LYS A 91 -14.76 11.31 8.22
CA LYS A 91 -15.83 11.59 9.19
C LYS A 91 -16.15 10.38 10.07
N HIS A 92 -15.87 9.18 9.60
CA HIS A 92 -16.08 7.92 10.32
C HIS A 92 -14.82 7.55 11.09
N LYS A 93 -14.70 8.09 12.31
CA LYS A 93 -13.54 7.84 13.18
C LYS A 93 -13.44 6.35 13.52
N VAL A 94 -12.29 5.75 13.25
CA VAL A 94 -11.92 4.43 13.74
C VAL A 94 -11.07 4.62 14.99
N THR A 95 -11.53 4.10 16.13
CA THR A 95 -10.72 4.09 17.35
C THR A 95 -9.69 2.97 17.26
N GLU A 96 -8.41 3.35 17.13
CA GLU A 96 -7.30 2.42 17.22
C GLU A 96 -6.67 2.46 18.62
N PRO A 97 -6.57 1.31 19.32
CA PRO A 97 -5.82 1.23 20.58
C PRO A 97 -4.36 1.66 20.39
N SER A 98 -3.83 2.43 21.35
CA SER A 98 -2.45 2.93 21.31
C SER A 98 -1.40 1.82 21.13
N MET A 99 -1.64 0.65 21.70
CA MET A 99 -0.79 -0.54 21.54
C MET A 99 -0.74 -1.05 20.10
N LYS A 100 -1.87 -1.06 19.37
CA LYS A 100 -1.89 -1.46 17.95
C LYS A 100 -1.12 -0.47 17.09
N ARG A 101 -1.29 0.83 17.35
CA ARG A 101 -0.56 1.90 16.67
C ARG A 101 0.95 1.76 16.87
N ARG A 102 1.41 1.57 18.12
CA ARG A 102 2.83 1.35 18.45
C ARG A 102 3.39 0.11 17.76
N ARG A 103 2.64 -1.00 17.74
CA ARG A 103 3.05 -2.23 17.04
C ARG A 103 3.23 -1.98 15.54
N ARG A 104 2.30 -1.28 14.89
CA ARG A 104 2.40 -0.97 13.45
C ARG A 104 3.63 -0.11 13.16
N LEU A 105 3.90 0.91 13.97
CA LEU A 105 5.09 1.76 13.79
C LEU A 105 6.39 0.94 13.89
N LYS A 106 6.49 0.07 14.90
CA LYS A 106 7.62 -0.84 15.08
C LYS A 106 7.79 -1.79 13.89
N GLU A 107 6.69 -2.33 13.37
CA GLU A 107 6.71 -3.21 12.20
C GLU A 107 7.20 -2.49 10.94
N VAL A 108 6.78 -1.23 10.72
CA VAL A 108 7.27 -0.41 9.59
C VAL A 108 8.77 -0.14 9.71
N GLU A 109 9.23 0.20 10.91
CA GLU A 109 10.65 0.42 11.19
C GLU A 109 11.49 -0.84 10.97
N GLU A 110 11.02 -2.00 11.44
CA GLU A 110 11.66 -3.31 11.21
C GLU A 110 11.73 -3.65 9.72
N LEU A 111 10.67 -3.38 8.95
CA LEU A 111 10.67 -3.61 7.50
C LEU A 111 11.68 -2.71 6.78
N LYS A 112 11.82 -1.45 7.20
CA LYS A 112 12.82 -0.52 6.65
C LYS A 112 14.25 -0.96 6.98
N LYS A 113 14.50 -1.30 8.25
CA LYS A 113 15.82 -1.78 8.71
C LYS A 113 16.25 -3.05 7.98
N ALA A 114 15.34 -4.02 7.85
CA ALA A 114 15.62 -5.27 7.13
C ALA A 114 15.85 -5.08 5.63
N PHE A 115 15.34 -3.99 5.03
CA PHE A 115 15.65 -3.62 3.66
C PHE A 115 17.04 -2.98 3.59
N GLU A 116 17.34 -2.02 4.46
CA GLU A 116 18.64 -1.34 4.51
C GLU A 116 19.78 -2.34 4.70
N GLU A 117 19.67 -3.24 5.70
CA GLU A 117 20.68 -4.27 5.98
C GLU A 117 20.93 -5.22 4.80
N GLN A 118 19.92 -5.48 3.97
CA GLN A 118 20.05 -6.38 2.84
C GLN A 118 20.72 -5.72 1.63
N PHE A 119 20.42 -4.45 1.38
CA PHE A 119 20.85 -3.76 0.15
C PHE A 119 22.01 -2.78 0.37
N TYR A 120 22.26 -2.36 1.61
CA TYR A 120 23.33 -1.43 2.02
C TYR A 120 24.02 -1.94 3.30
N PRO A 121 24.70 -3.11 3.26
CA PRO A 121 25.46 -3.60 4.40
C PRO A 121 26.62 -2.65 4.72
N GLU A 122 26.86 -2.36 6.00
CA GLU A 122 27.91 -1.42 6.45
C GLU A 122 29.35 -1.92 6.19
N ASP A 123 29.53 -3.16 5.71
CA ASP A 123 30.82 -3.85 5.59
C ASP A 123 31.52 -3.77 4.20
N GLU A 124 31.19 -2.80 3.35
CA GLU A 124 31.93 -2.53 2.09
C GLU A 124 32.51 -1.10 2.01
N CYS A 125 33.36 -0.75 2.99
CA CYS A 125 34.36 0.32 2.90
C CYS A 125 35.71 -0.12 3.47
#